data_AF-A0A4Q3CNK5-F1
#
_entry.id   AF-A0A4Q3CNK5-F1
#
_cell.length_a   1.000
_cell.length_b   1.000
_cell.length_c   1.000
_cell.angle_alpha   90.00
_cell.angle_beta   90.00
_cell.angle_gamma   90.00
#
_symmetry.space_group_name_H-M   'P 1'
#
loop_
_entity.id
_entity.type
_entity.pdbx_description
1 polymer ?
#
loop_
_entity_poly.entity_id
_entity_poly.type
_entity_poly.pdbx_seq_one_letter_code
_entity_poly.pdbx_strand_id
1 'polypeptide(L)'
;MRLAAIVAAALTMAPTAQAQGIFGGLKGKKLEAAIQKAEVEPLGSEKNPVRVNMPGGERNYLARLRCADGSRPSFERAGSMGIGPFGNILDLYPVACTGKDAVDVYMDMYHAKDESRPIPGFTIE
;
A
#
# COMPACT_ATOMS: atom_id res chain seq x y z
N MET A 1 40.33 -58.23 0.52
CA MET A 1 40.43 -57.12 1.50
C MET A 1 39.71 -55.91 0.90
N ARG A 2 38.81 -55.30 1.66
CA ARG A 2 37.67 -54.48 1.21
C ARG A 2 38.06 -53.13 0.59
N LEU A 3 37.42 -52.75 -0.53
CA LEU A 3 37.38 -51.39 -1.05
C LEU A 3 36.74 -50.44 -0.01
N ALA A 4 37.42 -49.35 0.32
CA ALA A 4 36.84 -48.24 1.07
C ALA A 4 36.38 -47.17 0.07
N ALA A 5 35.07 -46.97 -0.03
CA ALA A 5 34.49 -45.87 -0.80
C ALA A 5 34.51 -44.58 0.02
N ILE A 6 35.11 -43.55 -0.56
CA ILE A 6 35.12 -42.17 -0.07
C ILE A 6 33.72 -41.59 -0.30
N VAL A 7 33.05 -41.13 0.77
CA VAL A 7 31.84 -40.30 0.65
C VAL A 7 32.18 -38.91 1.16
N ALA A 8 32.50 -38.01 0.22
CA ALA A 8 32.57 -36.59 0.50
C ALA A 8 31.13 -36.03 0.49
N ALA A 9 30.58 -35.76 1.67
CA ALA A 9 29.31 -35.08 1.80
C ALA A 9 29.50 -33.59 1.48
N ALA A 10 29.08 -33.17 0.29
CA ALA A 10 28.98 -31.76 -0.06
C ALA A 10 27.80 -31.15 0.71
N LEU A 11 28.07 -30.32 1.72
CA LEU A 11 27.05 -29.47 2.34
C LEU A 11 26.57 -28.47 1.30
N THR A 12 25.35 -28.67 0.79
CA THR A 12 24.64 -27.64 0.02
C THR A 12 24.25 -26.52 0.97
N MET A 13 24.93 -25.38 0.88
CA MET A 13 24.46 -24.15 1.53
C MET A 13 23.15 -23.73 0.86
N ALA A 14 22.05 -23.75 1.61
CA ALA A 14 20.78 -23.19 1.16
C ALA A 14 20.97 -21.68 0.88
N PRO A 15 20.31 -21.12 -0.16
CA PRO A 15 20.43 -19.71 -0.44
C PRO A 15 19.87 -18.93 0.75
N THR A 16 20.71 -18.03 1.25
CA THR A 16 20.39 -17.10 2.34
C THR A 16 19.08 -16.39 2.07
N ALA A 17 18.17 -16.43 3.05
CA ALA A 17 16.98 -15.59 3.07
C ALA A 17 17.43 -14.15 2.82
N GLN A 18 17.08 -13.65 1.64
CA GLN A 18 17.45 -12.33 1.18
C GLN A 18 17.03 -11.31 2.23
N ALA A 19 17.97 -10.49 2.67
CA ALA A 19 17.69 -9.31 3.46
C ALA A 19 16.61 -8.50 2.74
N GLN A 20 15.38 -8.58 3.25
CA GLN A 20 14.27 -7.77 2.76
C GLN A 20 14.64 -6.35 3.16
N GLY A 21 15.07 -5.58 2.16
CA GLY A 21 15.68 -4.28 2.34
C GLY A 21 14.84 -3.38 3.24
N ILE A 22 15.54 -2.53 4.00
CA ILE A 22 15.01 -1.53 4.94
C ILE A 22 14.08 -0.50 4.23
N PHE A 23 13.89 -0.62 2.91
CA PHE A 23 13.09 0.26 2.05
C PHE A 23 12.21 -0.50 1.02
N GLY A 24 11.71 -1.69 1.35
CA GLY A 24 10.77 -2.41 0.49
C GLY A 24 9.62 -2.97 1.29
N GLY A 25 8.40 -2.45 1.09
CA GLY A 25 7.20 -2.92 1.75
C GLY A 25 6.91 -4.40 1.55
N LEU A 26 5.84 -4.85 2.21
CA LEU A 26 5.42 -6.24 2.22
C LEU A 26 5.11 -6.74 0.79
N LYS A 27 5.38 -8.02 0.54
CA LYS A 27 5.09 -8.69 -0.73
C LYS A 27 4.45 -10.06 -0.51
N GLY A 28 3.79 -10.57 -1.54
CA GLY A 28 3.17 -11.90 -1.57
C GLY A 28 2.22 -12.14 -0.39
N LYS A 29 2.26 -13.34 0.20
CA LYS A 29 1.37 -13.75 1.31
C LYS A 29 1.37 -12.79 2.51
N LYS A 30 2.51 -12.14 2.81
CA LYS A 30 2.59 -11.17 3.91
C LYS A 30 1.76 -9.91 3.59
N LEU A 31 1.85 -9.44 2.35
CA LEU A 31 1.06 -8.30 1.88
C LEU A 31 -0.44 -8.65 1.87
N GLU A 32 -0.80 -9.83 1.37
CA GLU A 32 -2.19 -10.30 1.35
C GLU A 32 -2.80 -10.36 2.76
N ALA A 33 -2.07 -10.90 3.73
CA ALA A 33 -2.52 -10.95 5.12
C ALA A 33 -2.64 -9.55 5.74
N ALA A 34 -1.69 -8.65 5.45
CA ALA A 34 -1.76 -7.27 5.93
C ALA A 34 -2.97 -6.52 5.33
N ILE A 35 -3.25 -6.72 4.05
CA ILE A 35 -4.44 -6.18 3.38
C ILE A 35 -5.71 -6.69 4.07
N GLN A 36 -5.85 -8.00 4.27
CA GLN A 36 -7.02 -8.57 4.95
C GLN A 36 -7.22 -8.00 6.36
N LYS A 37 -6.12 -7.80 7.10
CA LYS A 37 -6.17 -7.15 8.41
C LYS A 37 -6.60 -5.68 8.32
N ALA A 38 -6.16 -4.95 7.29
CA ALA A 38 -6.50 -3.54 7.10
C ALA A 38 -7.97 -3.32 6.71
N GLU A 39 -8.62 -4.29 6.04
CA GLU A 39 -10.02 -4.14 5.56
C GLU A 39 -11.06 -3.94 6.67
N VAL A 40 -10.71 -4.15 7.95
CA VAL A 40 -11.60 -3.83 9.09
C VAL A 40 -11.61 -2.33 9.44
N GLU A 41 -10.65 -1.57 8.91
CA GLU A 41 -10.51 -0.13 9.12
C GLU A 41 -11.03 0.62 7.87
N PRO A 42 -11.53 1.86 8.02
CA PRO A 42 -12.04 2.63 6.89
C PRO A 42 -10.99 2.83 5.78
N LEU A 43 -11.36 2.55 4.53
CA LEU A 43 -10.47 2.80 3.38
C LEU A 43 -10.09 4.29 3.30
N GLY A 44 -8.80 4.57 3.08
CA GLY A 44 -8.23 5.91 3.10
C GLY A 44 -7.76 6.39 4.47
N SER A 45 -7.97 5.61 5.53
CA SER A 45 -7.35 5.89 6.83
C SER A 45 -5.88 5.49 6.87
N GLU A 46 -5.13 5.98 7.85
CA GLU A 46 -3.73 5.59 8.07
C GLU A 46 -3.54 4.06 8.19
N LYS A 47 -4.52 3.36 8.76
CA LYS A 47 -4.48 1.91 8.96
C LYS A 47 -4.99 1.09 7.77
N ASN A 48 -5.69 1.71 6.83
CA ASN A 48 -6.12 1.10 5.58
C ASN A 48 -5.97 2.13 4.45
N PRO A 49 -4.73 2.48 4.10
CA PRO A 49 -4.46 3.55 3.15
C PRO A 49 -4.92 3.12 1.75
N VAL A 50 -5.25 4.09 0.92
CA VAL A 50 -5.54 3.84 -0.49
C VAL A 50 -4.28 3.29 -1.15
N ARG A 51 -4.38 2.10 -1.70
CA ARG A 51 -3.27 1.42 -2.39
C ARG A 51 -3.24 1.90 -3.84
N VAL A 52 -2.14 2.48 -4.28
CA VAL A 52 -1.97 2.98 -5.65
C VAL A 52 -0.55 2.71 -6.18
N ASN A 53 -0.39 2.87 -7.48
CA ASN A 53 0.87 2.69 -8.17
C ASN A 53 1.51 4.04 -8.51
N MET A 54 2.57 4.36 -7.76
CA MET A 54 3.40 5.55 -7.91
C MET A 54 2.61 6.86 -7.69
N PRO A 55 3.27 8.04 -7.68
CA PRO A 55 2.57 9.32 -7.51
C PRO A 55 1.49 9.59 -8.57
N GLY A 56 1.60 8.98 -9.74
CA GLY A 56 0.55 9.04 -10.78
C GLY A 56 -0.76 8.37 -10.33
N GLY A 57 -0.67 7.20 -9.68
CA GLY A 57 -1.83 6.49 -9.15
C GLY A 57 -2.56 7.28 -8.06
N GLU A 58 -1.85 8.02 -7.21
CA GLU A 58 -2.45 8.90 -6.20
C GLU A 58 -3.35 9.95 -6.84
N ARG A 59 -2.79 10.71 -7.77
CA ARG A 59 -3.49 11.77 -8.50
C ARG A 59 -4.67 11.20 -9.29
N ASN A 60 -4.49 10.04 -9.92
CA ASN A 60 -5.55 9.38 -10.69
C ASN A 60 -6.69 8.89 -9.79
N TYR A 61 -6.41 8.35 -8.61
CA TYR A 61 -7.44 7.97 -7.64
C TYR A 61 -8.23 9.20 -7.17
N LEU A 62 -7.54 10.25 -6.73
CA LEU A 62 -8.17 11.48 -6.25
C LEU A 62 -8.98 12.18 -7.35
N ALA A 63 -8.50 12.16 -8.60
CA ALA A 63 -9.19 12.70 -9.76
C ALA A 63 -10.51 11.98 -10.09
N ARG A 64 -10.65 10.71 -9.72
CA ARG A 64 -11.88 9.93 -9.91
C ARG A 64 -12.87 10.14 -8.78
N LEU A 65 -12.45 10.61 -7.61
CA LEU A 65 -13.36 10.84 -6.48
C LEU A 65 -14.44 11.85 -6.86
N ARG A 66 -15.64 11.62 -6.33
CA ARG A 66 -16.78 12.50 -6.47
C ARG A 66 -17.45 12.71 -5.12
N CYS A 67 -17.82 13.96 -4.88
CA CYS A 67 -18.65 14.35 -3.76
C CYS A 67 -20.07 13.79 -3.96
N ALA A 68 -20.90 13.84 -2.90
CA ALA A 68 -22.27 13.32 -2.95
C ALA A 68 -23.14 13.98 -4.05
N ASP A 69 -22.81 15.21 -4.46
CA ASP A 69 -23.47 15.96 -5.52
C ASP A 69 -22.87 15.70 -6.92
N GLY A 70 -21.90 14.79 -7.03
CA GLY A 70 -21.21 14.48 -8.28
C GLY A 70 -20.13 15.49 -8.69
N SER A 71 -19.83 16.50 -7.87
CA SER A 71 -18.73 17.42 -8.11
C SER A 71 -17.37 16.78 -7.78
N ARG A 72 -16.29 17.35 -8.35
CA ARG A 72 -14.92 16.95 -8.03
C ARG A 72 -14.50 17.59 -6.70
N PRO A 73 -13.95 16.82 -5.75
CA PRO A 73 -13.36 17.43 -4.56
C PRO A 73 -12.07 18.18 -4.91
N SER A 74 -11.71 19.12 -4.05
CA SER A 74 -10.37 19.72 -4.03
C SER A 74 -9.45 18.87 -3.16
N PHE A 75 -8.16 18.83 -3.52
CA PHE A 75 -7.15 18.12 -2.75
C PHE A 75 -5.77 18.71 -2.99
N GLU A 76 -4.92 18.63 -1.98
CA GLU A 76 -3.50 18.94 -2.08
C GLU A 76 -2.67 17.92 -1.29
N ARG A 77 -1.39 17.76 -1.65
CA ARG A 77 -0.52 16.84 -0.93
C ARG A 77 0.05 17.55 0.30
N ALA A 78 -0.30 17.09 1.49
CA ALA A 78 0.21 17.64 2.75
C ALA A 78 1.64 17.19 3.06
N GLY A 79 2.04 15.98 2.62
CA GLY A 79 3.38 15.46 2.88
C GLY A 79 3.39 13.94 3.04
N SER A 80 4.50 13.42 3.55
CA SER A 80 4.66 12.01 3.90
C SER A 80 4.53 11.82 5.42
N MET A 81 3.77 10.81 5.83
CA MET A 81 3.36 10.59 7.23
C MET A 81 4.13 9.47 7.95
N GLY A 82 5.10 8.84 7.28
CA GLY A 82 5.88 7.72 7.83
C GLY A 82 5.39 6.37 7.33
N ILE A 83 5.85 5.29 7.98
CA ILE A 83 5.63 3.92 7.53
C ILE A 83 4.24 3.43 7.91
N GLY A 84 3.46 3.01 6.92
CA GLY A 84 2.12 2.47 7.07
C GLY A 84 2.05 0.95 7.25
N PRO A 85 0.84 0.37 7.26
CA PRO A 85 0.58 -1.03 7.58
C PRO A 85 1.20 -2.02 6.59
N PHE A 86 1.53 -1.57 5.38
CA PHE A 86 2.14 -2.38 4.32
C PHE A 86 3.66 -2.23 4.25
N GLY A 87 4.27 -1.53 5.21
CA GLY A 87 5.72 -1.35 5.27
C GLY A 87 6.29 -0.32 4.30
N ASN A 88 5.44 0.52 3.72
CA ASN A 88 5.82 1.62 2.84
C ASN A 88 5.50 2.96 3.48
N ILE A 89 6.10 4.03 2.95
CA ILE A 89 5.78 5.39 3.35
C ILE A 89 4.38 5.76 2.84
N LEU A 90 3.58 6.35 3.72
CA LEU A 90 2.28 6.92 3.38
C LEU A 90 2.41 8.40 3.02
N ASP A 91 1.59 8.82 2.08
CA ASP A 91 1.33 10.23 1.79
C ASP A 91 -0.06 10.64 2.28
N LEU A 92 -0.19 11.90 2.68
CA LEU A 92 -1.44 12.48 3.16
C LEU A 92 -1.98 13.52 2.18
N TYR A 93 -3.27 13.42 1.90
CA TYR A 93 -4.05 14.36 1.12
C TYR A 93 -5.30 14.78 1.90
N PRO A 94 -5.41 16.04 2.34
CA PRO A 94 -6.69 16.62 2.76
C PRO A 94 -7.58 16.76 1.53
N VAL A 95 -8.76 16.12 1.55
CA VAL A 95 -9.72 16.10 0.44
C VAL A 95 -11.02 16.76 0.88
N ALA A 96 -11.40 17.85 0.22
CA ALA A 96 -12.57 18.65 0.60
C ALA A 96 -13.59 18.77 -0.53
N CYS A 97 -14.85 18.49 -0.19
CA CYS A 97 -16.01 18.87 -0.99
C CYS A 97 -16.42 20.31 -0.68
N THR A 98 -17.03 20.99 -1.64
CA THR A 98 -17.51 22.37 -1.47
C THR A 98 -18.41 22.51 -0.24
N GLY A 99 -18.06 23.43 0.66
CA GLY A 99 -18.83 23.70 1.88
C GLY A 99 -18.75 22.62 2.96
N LYS A 100 -17.79 21.68 2.86
CA LYS A 100 -17.50 20.67 3.89
C LYS A 100 -16.07 20.78 4.38
N ASP A 101 -15.84 20.30 5.60
CA ASP A 101 -14.50 20.12 6.12
C ASP A 101 -13.71 19.10 5.29
N ALA A 102 -12.40 19.29 5.24
CA ALA A 102 -11.50 18.34 4.59
C ALA A 102 -11.46 17.02 5.36
N VAL A 103 -11.37 15.92 4.61
CA VAL A 103 -11.12 14.58 5.15
C VAL A 103 -9.69 14.19 4.80
N ASP A 104 -8.94 13.72 5.79
CA ASP A 104 -7.59 13.21 5.59
C ASP A 104 -7.63 11.86 4.89
N VAL A 105 -6.94 11.77 3.74
CA VAL A 105 -6.81 10.56 2.93
C VAL A 105 -5.35 10.15 2.88
N TYR A 106 -5.07 8.99 3.47
CA TYR A 106 -3.76 8.35 3.47
C TYR A 106 -3.63 7.43 2.25
N MET A 107 -2.51 7.54 1.54
CA MET A 107 -2.24 6.76 0.33
C MET A 107 -0.87 6.08 0.43
N ASP A 108 -0.81 4.84 -0.03
CA ASP A 108 0.43 4.08 -0.19
C ASP A 108 0.67 3.86 -1.68
N MET A 109 1.65 4.58 -2.23
CA MET A 109 1.97 4.57 -3.66
C MET A 109 2.84 3.39 -4.12
N TYR A 110 3.19 2.46 -3.24
CA TYR A 110 4.11 1.37 -3.55
C TYR A 110 3.39 0.04 -3.81
N HIS A 111 2.20 0.11 -4.41
CA HIS A 111 1.40 -1.05 -4.80
C HIS A 111 1.33 -1.19 -6.32
N ALA A 112 1.31 -2.42 -6.82
CA ALA A 112 1.28 -2.68 -8.26
C ALA A 112 -0.10 -2.40 -8.90
N LYS A 113 -1.17 -2.32 -8.09
CA LYS A 113 -2.54 -2.13 -8.54
C LYS A 113 -3.16 -0.94 -7.82
N ASP A 114 -3.91 -0.15 -8.57
CA ASP A 114 -4.69 0.96 -8.02
C ASP A 114 -5.99 0.48 -7.36
N GLU A 115 -6.33 1.08 -6.23
CA GLU A 115 -7.61 0.90 -5.56
C GLU A 115 -8.74 1.42 -6.46
N SER A 116 -9.82 0.63 -6.53
CA SER A 116 -10.97 0.91 -7.39
C SER A 116 -12.21 1.33 -6.59
N ARG A 117 -12.21 1.07 -5.28
CA ARG A 117 -13.31 1.44 -4.38
C ARG A 117 -13.18 2.89 -3.91
N PRO A 118 -14.30 3.60 -3.70
CA PRO A 118 -14.27 4.90 -3.08
C PRO A 118 -13.96 4.80 -1.58
N ILE A 119 -13.29 5.82 -1.04
CA ILE A 119 -13.23 6.06 0.41
C ILE A 119 -14.64 6.43 0.93
N PRO A 120 -14.92 6.23 2.24
CA PRO A 120 -16.21 6.58 2.83
C PRO A 120 -16.61 8.05 2.57
N GLY A 121 -17.87 8.27 2.18
CA GLY A 121 -18.41 9.61 1.91
C GLY A 121 -18.19 10.12 0.49
N PHE A 122 -17.51 9.35 -0.37
CA PHE A 122 -17.26 9.68 -1.77
C PHE A 122 -17.78 8.57 -2.70
N THR A 123 -17.84 8.88 -4.00
CA THR A 123 -17.99 7.90 -5.09
C THR A 123 -16.81 7.98 -6.06
N ILE A 124 -16.70 7.06 -7.01
CA ILE A 124 -15.65 7.02 -8.05
C ILE A 124 -16.32 6.95 -9.43
N GLU A 125 -15.72 7.61 -10.42
CA GLU A 125 -16.03 7.48 -11.87
C GLU A 125 -14.86 6.90 -12.69
#